data_AF-A0A1G7RPW9-F1
#
_entry.id   AF-A0A1G7RPW9-F1
#
_cell.length_a   1.000
_cell.length_b   1.000
_cell.length_c   1.000
_cell.angle_alpha   90.00
_cell.angle_beta   90.00
_cell.angle_gamma   90.00
#
_symmetry.space_group_name_H-M   'P 1'
#
loop_
_entity.id
_entity.type
_entity.pdbx_description
1 polymer ?
#
loop_
_entity_poly.entity_id
_entity_poly.type
_entity_poly.pdbx_seq_one_letter_code
_entity_poly.pdbx_strand_id
1 'polypeptide(L)'
;MRLRIAAAALAVGLCTAGVAQADDVPPQFENRPAPAACYNAVSTIVGAGLIVGGPGADVIVGSNGPDEIWGMGGDDVILGLGADDVIRGGDGNDLVCAGGGDDEVQGGPDHDTVYGEPGDDDMLGWDGMDLLAGGAGFDRGDGQAGLDFCPPSTEVAVSC
;
A
#
# COMPACT_ATOMS: atom_id res chain seq x y z
N MET A 1 1.08 21.69 34.41
CA MET A 1 1.65 22.09 33.11
C MET A 1 1.08 21.10 32.09
N ARG A 2 0.09 21.51 31.28
CA ARG A 2 -0.63 20.61 30.37
C ARG A 2 -0.10 20.85 28.96
N LEU A 3 0.65 19.90 28.41
CA LEU A 3 1.05 19.91 27.01
C LEU A 3 -0.04 19.17 26.23
N ARG A 4 -0.76 19.88 25.35
CA ARG A 4 -1.69 19.30 24.38
C ARG A 4 -0.98 19.30 23.04
N ILE A 5 -0.55 18.14 22.57
CA ILE A 5 -0.12 17.97 21.18
C ILE A 5 -1.40 17.63 20.40
N ALA A 6 -1.82 18.56 19.55
CA ALA A 6 -2.90 18.34 18.60
C ALA A 6 -2.26 18.05 17.24
N ALA A 7 -2.24 16.78 16.84
CA ALA A 7 -2.04 16.42 15.45
C ALA A 7 -3.40 16.52 14.75
N ALA A 8 -3.55 17.51 13.88
CA ALA A 8 -4.73 17.66 13.04
C ALA A 8 -4.44 17.01 11.69
N ALA A 9 -4.93 15.79 11.49
CA ALA A 9 -5.09 15.25 10.14
C ALA A 9 -6.24 16.01 9.48
N LEU A 10 -5.91 16.88 8.53
CA LEU A 10 -6.89 17.64 7.75
C LEU A 10 -7.37 16.77 6.59
N ALA A 11 -8.37 15.93 6.84
CA ALA A 11 -9.14 15.32 5.76
C ALA A 11 -9.96 16.41 5.08
N VAL A 12 -9.49 16.89 3.93
CA VAL A 12 -10.22 17.81 3.06
C VAL A 12 -11.32 17.02 2.34
N GLY A 13 -12.39 16.70 3.07
CA GLY A 13 -13.65 16.24 2.49
C GLY A 13 -14.46 17.42 1.97
N LEU A 14 -14.09 17.95 0.80
CA LEU A 14 -14.87 18.98 0.10
C LEU A 14 -15.46 18.41 -1.19
N CYS A 15 -16.58 17.69 -1.05
CA CYS A 15 -17.51 17.52 -2.17
C CYS A 15 -18.27 18.84 -2.36
N THR A 16 -17.73 19.77 -3.16
CA THR A 16 -18.56 20.84 -3.71
C THR A 16 -19.40 20.24 -4.82
N ALA A 17 -20.70 20.11 -4.58
CA ALA A 17 -21.69 19.72 -5.57
C ALA A 17 -21.70 20.73 -6.73
N GLY A 18 -20.91 20.44 -7.77
CA GLY A 18 -20.95 21.11 -9.07
C GLY A 18 -21.92 20.37 -9.98
N VAL A 19 -23.02 21.04 -10.32
CA VAL A 19 -24.00 20.61 -11.33
C VAL A 19 -23.32 20.38 -12.69
N ALA A 20 -23.26 19.14 -13.15
CA ALA A 20 -23.12 18.84 -14.58
C ALA A 20 -24.51 18.48 -15.10
N GLN A 21 -25.02 19.28 -16.03
CA GLN A 21 -26.29 19.00 -16.70
C GLN A 21 -26.23 17.64 -17.40
N ALA A 22 -27.30 16.87 -17.26
CA ALA A 22 -27.49 15.63 -17.98
C ALA A 22 -27.59 15.94 -19.48
N ASP A 23 -26.52 15.69 -20.22
CA ASP A 23 -26.64 15.34 -21.63
C ASP A 23 -27.29 13.95 -21.69
N ASP A 24 -28.31 13.80 -22.53
CA ASP A 24 -29.11 12.57 -22.72
C ASP A 24 -28.22 11.39 -23.14
N VAL A 25 -27.75 10.63 -22.14
CA VAL A 25 -27.06 9.36 -22.35
C VAL A 25 -28.11 8.30 -22.72
N PRO A 26 -27.95 7.55 -23.82
CA PRO A 26 -28.89 6.49 -24.20
C PRO A 26 -29.04 5.44 -23.08
N PRO A 27 -30.23 4.85 -22.88
CA PRO A 27 -30.53 3.98 -21.73
C PRO A 27 -29.65 2.73 -21.62
N GLN A 28 -28.99 2.33 -22.72
CA GLN A 28 -28.01 1.25 -22.71
C GLN A 28 -26.67 1.60 -22.02
N PHE A 29 -26.45 2.87 -21.66
CA PHE A 29 -25.28 3.36 -20.92
C PHE A 29 -25.67 3.94 -19.54
N GLU A 30 -26.92 3.75 -19.09
CA GLU A 30 -27.43 4.21 -17.77
C GLU A 30 -26.92 3.39 -16.57
N ASN A 31 -26.06 2.38 -16.78
CA ASN A 31 -25.31 1.74 -15.71
C ASN A 31 -24.12 2.59 -15.21
N ARG A 32 -24.10 3.89 -15.50
CA ARG A 32 -23.15 4.80 -14.87
C ARG A 32 -23.69 5.18 -13.49
N PRO A 33 -23.00 4.82 -12.39
CA PRO A 33 -23.41 5.24 -11.05
C PRO A 33 -23.70 6.74 -11.03
N ALA A 34 -24.81 7.12 -10.37
CA ALA A 34 -25.25 8.51 -10.29
C ALA A 34 -24.13 9.42 -9.73
N PRO A 35 -24.14 10.74 -9.99
CA PRO A 35 -23.09 11.66 -9.55
C PRO A 35 -22.87 11.76 -8.02
N ALA A 36 -23.70 11.09 -7.21
CA ALA A 36 -23.56 10.95 -5.77
C ALA A 36 -22.81 9.67 -5.33
N ALA A 37 -22.59 8.73 -6.26
CA ALA A 37 -21.52 7.76 -6.17
C ALA A 37 -20.29 8.42 -6.81
N CYS A 38 -19.80 9.46 -6.12
CA CYS A 38 -18.42 9.89 -6.32
C CYS A 38 -17.59 8.62 -6.29
N TYR A 39 -16.82 8.39 -7.34
CA TYR A 39 -15.73 7.40 -7.36
C TYR A 39 -15.19 7.30 -5.94
N ASN A 40 -15.30 6.11 -5.35
CA ASN A 40 -14.56 5.66 -4.19
C ASN A 40 -13.11 6.05 -4.44
N ALA A 41 -12.79 7.28 -4.06
CA ALA A 41 -11.56 7.94 -4.45
C ALA A 41 -10.50 7.22 -3.67
N VAL A 42 -9.70 6.42 -4.37
CA VAL A 42 -8.49 5.82 -3.83
C VAL A 42 -7.70 6.96 -3.19
N SER A 43 -7.50 6.94 -1.87
CA SER A 43 -6.93 8.09 -1.18
C SER A 43 -5.45 8.15 -1.51
N THR A 44 -4.95 9.28 -1.99
CA THR A 44 -3.50 9.46 -2.16
C THR A 44 -2.93 10.12 -0.91
N ILE A 45 -2.03 9.43 -0.23
CA ILE A 45 -1.39 9.84 1.01
C ILE A 45 0.10 9.97 0.73
N VAL A 46 0.66 11.17 0.95
CA VAL A 46 2.10 11.42 0.80
C VAL A 46 2.63 11.95 2.12
N GLY A 47 3.64 11.30 2.68
CA GLY A 47 4.10 11.57 4.05
C GLY A 47 5.58 11.25 4.27
N ALA A 48 6.01 11.41 5.51
CA ALA A 48 7.32 11.00 6.02
C ALA A 48 7.20 10.67 7.51
N GLY A 49 8.00 9.74 8.02
CA GLY A 49 7.86 9.13 9.33
C GLY A 49 6.67 8.17 9.37
N LEU A 50 5.76 8.36 10.32
CA LEU A 50 4.57 7.52 10.44
C LEU A 50 3.50 7.93 9.42
N ILE A 51 3.14 6.99 8.55
CA ILE A 51 2.11 7.13 7.52
C ILE A 51 1.06 6.04 7.74
N VAL A 52 -0.20 6.44 7.83
CA VAL A 52 -1.31 5.53 8.08
C VAL A 52 -2.37 5.76 7.02
N GLY A 53 -2.69 4.69 6.30
CA GLY A 53 -3.80 4.58 5.38
C GLY A 53 -5.15 4.56 6.08
N GLY A 54 -6.13 4.03 5.38
CA GLY A 54 -7.52 3.93 5.77
C GLY A 54 -8.07 2.52 5.58
N PRO A 55 -9.37 2.34 5.82
CA PRO A 55 -10.04 1.04 5.67
C PRO A 55 -10.42 0.68 4.22
N GLY A 56 -9.93 1.42 3.23
CA GLY A 56 -10.18 1.12 1.83
C GLY A 56 -8.97 1.48 0.99
N ALA A 57 -8.96 1.01 -0.26
CA ALA A 57 -7.83 1.16 -1.18
C ALA A 57 -7.23 2.57 -1.20
N ASP A 58 -5.93 2.63 -0.92
CA ASP A 58 -5.14 3.84 -0.87
C ASP A 58 -3.91 3.75 -1.80
N VAL A 59 -3.38 4.92 -2.16
CA VAL A 59 -2.04 5.06 -2.75
C VAL A 59 -1.20 5.80 -1.73
N ILE A 60 -0.24 5.10 -1.13
CA ILE A 60 0.62 5.63 -0.08
C ILE A 60 2.02 5.81 -0.65
N VAL A 61 2.58 7.01 -0.48
CA VAL A 61 3.93 7.36 -0.90
C VAL A 61 4.70 7.90 0.31
N GLY A 62 5.76 7.20 0.67
CA GLY A 62 6.76 7.60 1.65
C GLY A 62 7.67 8.70 1.15
N SER A 63 8.88 8.68 1.67
CA SER A 63 9.90 9.70 1.53
C SER A 63 11.26 9.05 1.29
N ASN A 64 12.32 9.85 1.08
CA ASN A 64 13.68 9.29 0.97
C ASN A 64 14.35 9.13 2.35
N GLY A 65 13.56 9.08 3.41
CA GLY A 65 14.00 8.90 4.78
C GLY A 65 13.16 7.81 5.43
N PRO A 66 13.61 7.27 6.57
CA PRO A 66 13.01 6.08 7.16
C PRO A 66 11.56 6.36 7.58
N ASP A 67 10.66 5.55 7.06
CA ASP A 67 9.22 5.65 7.21
C ASP A 67 8.64 4.40 7.91
N GLU A 68 7.51 4.60 8.60
CA GLU A 68 6.69 3.52 9.14
C GLU A 68 5.32 3.62 8.47
N ILE A 69 5.00 2.69 7.58
CA ILE A 69 3.84 2.75 6.69
C ILE A 69 2.86 1.63 7.00
N TRP A 70 1.60 2.00 7.23
CA TRP A 70 0.50 1.07 7.53
C TRP A 70 -0.64 1.30 6.53
N GLY A 71 -0.86 0.38 5.58
CA GLY A 71 -1.97 0.45 4.61
C GLY A 71 -3.34 0.28 5.27
N MET A 72 -3.41 -0.63 6.25
CA MET A 72 -4.57 -0.99 7.06
C MET A 72 -5.53 -1.93 6.35
N GLY A 73 -6.40 -1.45 5.45
CA GLY A 73 -7.30 -2.36 4.77
C GLY A 73 -7.79 -1.85 3.43
N GLY A 74 -8.20 -2.76 2.56
CA GLY A 74 -8.41 -2.49 1.14
C GLY A 74 -7.17 -2.86 0.33
N ASP A 75 -7.32 -2.90 -0.99
CA ASP A 75 -6.20 -3.20 -1.90
C ASP A 75 -5.35 -1.94 -2.09
N ASP A 76 -4.21 -1.86 -1.40
CA ASP A 76 -3.35 -0.67 -1.35
C ASP A 76 -2.20 -0.71 -2.37
N VAL A 77 -1.72 0.48 -2.72
CA VAL A 77 -0.44 0.66 -3.43
C VAL A 77 0.50 1.46 -2.54
N ILE A 78 1.59 0.84 -2.08
CA ILE A 78 2.53 1.43 -1.14
C ILE A 78 3.90 1.58 -1.80
N LEU A 79 4.45 2.80 -1.77
CA LEU A 79 5.79 3.14 -2.24
C LEU A 79 6.60 3.71 -1.07
N GLY A 80 7.56 2.96 -0.50
CA GLY A 80 8.43 3.45 0.59
C GLY A 80 9.47 4.46 0.10
N LEU A 81 10.02 4.22 -1.10
CA LEU A 81 11.03 4.99 -1.84
C LEU A 81 12.46 4.72 -1.39
N GLY A 82 12.87 5.09 -0.18
CA GLY A 82 14.15 4.62 0.31
C GLY A 82 14.62 5.23 1.61
N ALA A 83 15.81 4.80 2.03
CA ALA A 83 16.14 4.52 3.43
C ALA A 83 15.43 3.26 3.92
N ASP A 84 15.78 2.83 5.13
CA ASP A 84 15.26 1.62 5.76
C ASP A 84 13.83 1.88 6.30
N ASP A 85 12.84 1.25 5.68
CA ASP A 85 11.42 1.42 5.96
C ASP A 85 10.81 0.22 6.69
N VAL A 86 9.73 0.47 7.44
CA VAL A 86 8.87 -0.58 8.01
C VAL A 86 7.49 -0.46 7.39
N ILE A 87 7.10 -1.46 6.60
CA ILE A 87 5.87 -1.42 5.80
C ILE A 87 4.95 -2.58 6.16
N ARG A 88 3.68 -2.27 6.41
CA ARG A 88 2.60 -3.25 6.59
C ARG A 88 1.47 -2.92 5.63
N GLY A 89 1.17 -3.82 4.69
CA GLY A 89 0.05 -3.71 3.77
C GLY A 89 -1.27 -3.70 4.54
N GLY A 90 -1.58 -4.83 5.18
CA GLY A 90 -2.79 -4.97 5.99
C GLY A 90 -3.76 -5.93 5.34
N ASP A 91 -5.07 -5.70 5.53
CA ASP A 91 -6.09 -6.58 4.94
C ASP A 91 -6.34 -6.19 3.47
N GLY A 92 -6.04 -7.03 2.49
CA GLY A 92 -6.30 -6.72 1.08
C GLY A 92 -5.28 -7.36 0.15
N ASN A 93 -5.45 -7.18 -1.16
CA ASN A 93 -4.42 -7.58 -2.11
C ASN A 93 -3.52 -6.39 -2.38
N ASP A 94 -2.44 -6.28 -1.63
CA ASP A 94 -1.60 -5.10 -1.63
C ASP A 94 -0.45 -5.19 -2.66
N LEU A 95 -0.07 -4.03 -3.20
CA LEU A 95 1.14 -3.86 -3.99
C LEU A 95 2.12 -2.99 -3.21
N VAL A 96 3.22 -3.58 -2.77
CA VAL A 96 4.27 -2.89 -2.01
C VAL A 96 5.56 -2.84 -2.83
N CYS A 97 6.09 -1.63 -3.01
CA CYS A 97 7.48 -1.41 -3.42
C CYS A 97 8.19 -0.71 -2.25
N ALA A 98 9.13 -1.41 -1.60
CA ALA A 98 9.79 -0.91 -0.40
C ALA A 98 10.75 0.22 -0.75
N GLY A 99 11.70 -0.02 -1.66
CA GLY A 99 12.50 1.04 -2.25
C GLY A 99 13.97 0.74 -2.16
N GLY A 100 14.79 1.76 -1.94
CA GLY A 100 16.21 1.55 -1.68
C GLY A 100 16.51 1.62 -0.19
N GLY A 101 17.01 0.58 0.44
CA GLY A 101 17.23 0.55 1.89
C GLY A 101 17.09 -0.87 2.41
N ASP A 102 17.45 -1.13 3.65
CA ASP A 102 17.23 -2.45 4.25
C ASP A 102 15.83 -2.47 4.88
N ASP A 103 14.82 -2.98 4.17
CA ASP A 103 13.41 -2.79 4.52
C ASP A 103 12.79 -3.98 5.27
N GLU A 104 11.87 -3.72 6.22
CA GLU A 104 10.99 -4.73 6.83
C GLU A 104 9.58 -4.62 6.23
N VAL A 105 9.17 -5.64 5.47
CA VAL A 105 7.88 -5.61 4.76
C VAL A 105 6.98 -6.78 5.18
N GLN A 106 5.74 -6.46 5.49
CA GLN A 106 4.66 -7.42 5.67
C GLN A 106 3.54 -7.12 4.67
N GLY A 107 3.18 -8.11 3.84
CA GLY A 107 1.99 -8.07 2.98
C GLY A 107 0.73 -8.02 3.85
N GLY A 108 0.40 -9.15 4.47
CA GLY A 108 -0.82 -9.27 5.27
C GLY A 108 -1.64 -10.49 4.85
N PRO A 109 -2.87 -10.64 5.34
CA PRO A 109 -3.77 -11.63 4.75
C PRO A 109 -4.15 -11.25 3.32
N ASP A 110 -4.59 -12.25 2.56
CA ASP A 110 -4.96 -12.20 1.14
C ASP A 110 -3.74 -12.26 0.20
N HIS A 111 -3.86 -11.88 -1.08
CA HIS A 111 -2.80 -12.16 -2.07
C HIS A 111 -1.97 -10.91 -2.35
N ASP A 112 -0.76 -10.87 -1.81
CA ASP A 112 0.07 -9.69 -1.88
C ASP A 112 1.15 -9.78 -2.95
N THR A 113 1.62 -8.61 -3.37
CA THR A 113 2.81 -8.46 -4.20
C THR A 113 3.77 -7.50 -3.55
N VAL A 114 4.92 -8.04 -3.14
CA VAL A 114 5.98 -7.30 -2.46
C VAL A 114 7.24 -7.30 -3.31
N TYR A 115 7.75 -6.09 -3.55
CA TYR A 115 9.06 -5.82 -4.11
C TYR A 115 9.95 -5.16 -3.06
N GLY A 116 11.04 -5.80 -2.68
CA GLY A 116 12.06 -5.23 -1.77
C GLY A 116 12.84 -4.10 -2.44
N GLU A 117 13.13 -4.25 -3.74
CA GLU A 117 13.97 -3.33 -4.53
C GLU A 117 15.46 -3.43 -4.06
N PRO A 118 16.37 -2.43 -4.20
CA PRO A 118 17.75 -2.58 -3.70
C PRO A 118 17.91 -2.48 -2.18
N GLY A 119 18.53 -3.47 -1.55
CA GLY A 119 18.76 -3.52 -0.11
C GLY A 119 18.85 -4.94 0.42
N ASP A 120 19.17 -5.10 1.71
CA ASP A 120 19.04 -6.39 2.39
C ASP A 120 17.66 -6.45 3.09
N ASP A 121 16.63 -6.93 2.38
CA ASP A 121 15.23 -6.84 2.83
C ASP A 121 14.72 -8.07 3.59
N ASP A 122 13.84 -7.86 4.56
CA ASP A 122 13.08 -8.89 5.28
C ASP A 122 11.58 -8.81 4.92
N MET A 123 11.08 -9.76 4.13
CA MET A 123 9.69 -9.79 3.64
C MET A 123 8.86 -10.95 4.22
N LEU A 124 7.60 -10.68 4.57
CA LEU A 124 6.63 -11.67 5.04
C LEU A 124 5.33 -11.57 4.24
N GLY A 125 4.90 -12.69 3.63
CA GLY A 125 3.62 -12.81 2.91
C GLY A 125 2.44 -12.85 3.87
N TRP A 126 2.38 -13.90 4.70
CA TRP A 126 1.29 -14.28 5.64
C TRP A 126 0.30 -15.28 5.03
N ASP A 127 -0.99 -15.01 5.07
CA ASP A 127 -2.01 -15.96 4.63
C ASP A 127 -2.36 -15.58 3.19
N GLY A 128 -2.02 -16.38 2.20
CA GLY A 128 -2.10 -15.84 0.85
C GLY A 128 -1.59 -16.70 -0.28
N MET A 129 -1.38 -16.05 -1.41
CA MET A 129 -0.67 -16.57 -2.56
C MET A 129 0.18 -15.40 -2.98
N ASP A 130 1.33 -15.29 -2.35
CA ASP A 130 2.08 -14.04 -2.37
C ASP A 130 3.17 -14.08 -3.41
N LEU A 131 3.47 -12.91 -3.98
CA LEU A 131 4.67 -12.67 -4.78
C LEU A 131 5.67 -11.90 -3.92
N LEU A 132 6.77 -12.54 -3.52
CA LEU A 132 7.85 -11.87 -2.77
C LEU A 132 9.12 -11.81 -3.61
N ALA A 133 9.46 -10.62 -4.11
CA ALA A 133 10.64 -10.39 -4.91
C ALA A 133 11.55 -9.36 -4.22
N GLY A 134 12.63 -9.82 -3.60
CA GLY A 134 13.57 -8.93 -2.89
C GLY A 134 14.26 -7.98 -3.85
N GLY A 135 15.29 -8.43 -4.55
CA GLY A 135 15.83 -7.64 -5.65
C GLY A 135 17.33 -7.75 -5.70
N ALA A 136 18.01 -6.63 -5.43
CA ALA A 136 19.46 -6.60 -5.36
C ALA A 136 19.88 -6.49 -3.89
N GLY A 137 20.62 -7.48 -3.39
CA GLY A 137 21.00 -7.57 -1.98
C GLY A 137 20.63 -8.92 -1.37
N PHE A 138 20.96 -9.10 -0.11
CA PHE A 138 20.74 -10.36 0.62
C PHE A 138 19.37 -10.39 1.27
N ASP A 139 18.37 -10.72 0.47
CA ASP A 139 16.98 -10.72 0.92
C ASP A 139 16.58 -12.01 1.64
N ARG A 140 15.67 -11.86 2.60
CA ARG A 140 14.89 -12.96 3.19
C ARG A 140 13.41 -12.74 2.87
N GLY A 141 12.74 -13.82 2.52
CA GLY A 141 11.28 -13.84 2.37
C GLY A 141 10.68 -15.09 3.02
N ASP A 142 9.53 -14.95 3.64
CA ASP A 142 8.70 -16.08 4.10
C ASP A 142 7.26 -15.85 3.66
N GLY A 143 6.80 -16.63 2.68
CA GLY A 143 5.41 -16.57 2.22
C GLY A 143 4.42 -17.02 3.28
N GLN A 144 4.86 -17.79 4.27
CA GLN A 144 4.04 -18.41 5.31
C GLN A 144 2.96 -19.36 4.75
N ALA A 145 1.68 -19.06 4.96
CA ALA A 145 0.59 -19.99 4.70
C ALA A 145 0.00 -19.70 3.32
N GLY A 146 0.36 -20.51 2.33
CA GLY A 146 -0.04 -20.13 0.98
C GLY A 146 0.49 -21.04 -0.11
N LEU A 147 0.14 -20.68 -1.34
CA LEU A 147 0.91 -21.09 -2.52
C LEU A 147 1.67 -19.86 -3.02
N ASP A 148 2.90 -19.73 -2.55
CA ASP A 148 3.67 -18.50 -2.74
C ASP A 148 4.64 -18.63 -3.90
N PHE A 149 4.89 -17.53 -4.59
CA PHE A 149 5.86 -17.45 -5.66
C PHE A 149 6.99 -16.50 -5.28
N CYS A 150 8.17 -17.08 -5.16
CA CYS A 150 9.35 -16.42 -4.67
C CYS A 150 10.42 -16.56 -5.75
N PRO A 151 10.50 -15.62 -6.72
CA PRO A 151 11.42 -15.72 -7.82
C PRO A 151 12.84 -15.92 -7.30
N PRO A 152 13.65 -16.76 -7.95
CA PRO A 152 15.03 -16.96 -7.54
C PRO A 152 15.79 -15.65 -7.69
N SER A 153 16.06 -14.97 -6.57
CA SER A 153 17.16 -14.01 -6.49
C SER A 153 18.45 -14.80 -6.26
N THR A 154 19.59 -14.29 -6.70
CA THR A 154 20.89 -14.94 -6.55
C THR A 154 21.36 -15.03 -5.09
N GLU A 155 20.64 -14.39 -4.17
CA GLU A 155 21.07 -14.06 -2.81
C GLU A 155 19.98 -14.37 -1.76
N VAL A 156 18.85 -14.92 -2.21
CA VAL A 156 17.61 -15.13 -1.44
C VAL A 156 17.62 -16.41 -0.59
N ALA A 157 17.40 -16.28 0.71
CA ALA A 157 17.02 -17.38 1.60
C ALA A 157 15.51 -17.33 1.84
N VAL A 158 14.73 -17.72 0.83
CA VAL A 158 13.27 -17.63 0.87
C VAL A 158 12.64 -18.98 1.16
N SER A 159 11.76 -19.01 2.17
CA SER A 159 10.93 -20.16 2.50
C SER A 159 9.55 -19.97 1.87
N CYS A 160 9.34 -20.70 0.78
CA CYS A 160 8.08 -20.95 0.08
C CYS A 160 8.10 -22.48 -0.22
#